data_AF-A0AAJ1W3M9-F1
#
_entry.id   AF-A0AAJ1W3M9-F1
#
_cell.length_a   1.000
_cell.length_b   1.000
_cell.length_c   1.000
_cell.angle_alpha   90.00
_cell.angle_beta   90.00
_cell.angle_gamma   90.00
#
_symmetry.space_group_name_H-M   'P 1'
#
loop_
_entity.id
_entity.type
_entity.pdbx_description
1 polymer ?
#
loop_
_entity_poly.entity_id
_entity_poly.type
_entity_poly.pdbx_seq_one_letter_code
_entity_poly.pdbx_strand_id
1 'polypeptide(L)' 'MQALRELDVNYMSGPDNPWIPFTPLSEQIFLKYWKVDPVRAEMIVSMKIPAGGVRNPV' A
#
# COMPACT_ATOMS: atom_id res chain seq x y z
N MET A 1 -9.65 -18.54 -28.22
CA MET A 1 -9.47 -19.13 -26.89
C MET A 1 -9.13 -18.00 -25.93
N GLN A 2 -10.13 -17.48 -25.22
CA GLN A 2 -9.94 -16.44 -24.20
C GLN A 2 -9.43 -17.16 -22.95
N ALA A 3 -8.21 -16.87 -22.51
CA ALA A 3 -7.67 -17.44 -21.28
C ALA A 3 -8.60 -17.01 -20.13
N LEU A 4 -9.28 -17.97 -19.50
CA LEU A 4 -9.90 -17.76 -18.20
C LEU A 4 -8.77 -17.33 -17.25
N ARG A 5 -8.85 -16.10 -16.73
CA ARG A 5 -7.97 -15.66 -15.64
C ARG A 5 -8.16 -16.65 -14.50
N GLU A 6 -7.15 -17.47 -14.23
CA GLU A 6 -7.06 -18.21 -12.97
C GLU A 6 -7.04 -17.20 -11.83
N LEU A 7 -8.19 -17.10 -11.15
CA LEU A 7 -8.32 -16.38 -9.90
C LEU A 7 -7.80 -17.31 -8.81
N ASP A 8 -6.53 -17.14 -8.46
CA ASP A 8 -5.90 -17.86 -7.36
C ASP A 8 -5.76 -16.97 -6.12
N VAL A 9 -5.75 -17.59 -4.94
CA VAL A 9 -5.53 -16.88 -3.68
C VAL A 9 -4.03 -16.67 -3.50
N ASN A 10 -3.59 -15.43 -3.62
CA ASN A 10 -2.21 -15.08 -3.33
C ASN A 10 -2.05 -14.68 -1.86
N TYR A 11 -1.10 -15.30 -1.17
CA TYR A 11 -0.66 -14.90 0.16
C TYR A 11 0.73 -14.27 0.09
N MET A 12 0.89 -13.08 0.67
CA MET A 12 2.16 -12.38 0.79
C MET A 12 2.50 -12.21 2.26
N SER A 13 3.67 -12.71 2.66
CA SER A 13 4.14 -12.52 4.03
C SER A 13 4.55 -11.08 4.27
N GLY A 14 4.34 -10.59 5.48
CA GLY A 14 4.64 -9.19 5.82
C GLY A 14 6.12 -8.80 5.67
N PRO A 15 7.09 -9.61 6.11
CA PRO A 15 8.51 -9.34 5.90
C PRO A 15 8.93 -9.29 4.42
N ASP A 16 8.24 -10.01 3.54
CA ASP A 16 8.55 -10.07 2.11
C ASP A 16 8.08 -8.83 1.34
N ASN A 17 7.25 -7.99 1.98
CA ASN A 17 6.72 -6.77 1.40
C ASN A 17 7.36 -5.54 2.08
N PRO A 18 8.11 -4.69 1.35
CA PRO A 18 8.80 -3.56 1.94
C PRO A 18 7.86 -2.45 2.40
N TRP A 19 8.35 -1.63 3.32
CA TRP A 19 7.75 -0.33 3.61
C TRP A 19 8.35 0.71 2.66
N ILE A 20 7.50 1.48 1.99
CA ILE A 20 7.89 2.49 1.01
C ILE A 20 7.43 3.87 1.50
N PRO A 21 8.27 4.92 1.47
CA PRO A 21 7.83 6.26 1.82
C PRO A 21 6.69 6.75 0.89
N PHE A 22 5.77 7.56 1.41
CA PHE A 22 4.63 8.06 0.65
C PHE A 22 4.99 9.28 -0.21
N THR A 23 5.97 9.10 -1.10
CA THR A 23 6.50 10.19 -1.94
C THR A 23 5.58 10.49 -3.12
N PRO A 24 5.55 11.74 -3.60
CA PRO A 24 6.26 12.93 -3.08
C PRO A 24 5.52 13.63 -1.91
N LEU A 25 4.42 13.06 -1.40
CA LEU A 25 3.57 13.73 -0.41
C LEU A 25 4.20 13.79 0.99
N SER A 26 4.93 12.74 1.39
CA SER A 26 5.64 12.69 2.66
C SER A 26 6.76 11.65 2.65
N GLU A 27 7.95 12.05 3.09
CA GLU A 27 9.07 11.15 3.38
C GLU A 27 8.96 10.48 4.76
N GLN A 28 8.02 10.94 5.61
CA GLN A 28 7.89 10.48 7.01
C GLN A 28 6.82 9.41 7.18
N ILE A 29 5.83 9.39 6.27
CA ILE A 29 4.76 8.39 6.26
C ILE A 29 5.20 7.23 5.36
N PHE A 30 5.03 6.00 5.84
CA PHE A 30 5.36 4.81 5.07
C PHE A 30 4.10 4.00 4.77
N LEU A 31 4.03 3.48 3.55
CA LEU A 31 2.98 2.60 3.07
C LEU A 31 3.57 1.23 2.75
N LYS A 32 2.78 0.19 3.01
CA LYS A 32 3.01 -1.17 2.56
C LYS A 32 1.85 -1.57 1.68
N TYR A 33 2.12 -1.84 0.40
CA TYR A 33 1.11 -2.12 -0.61
C TYR A 33 0.85 -3.62 -0.73
N TRP A 34 -0.34 -4.07 -0.36
CA TRP A 34 -0.71 -5.48 -0.47
C TRP A 34 -1.38 -5.77 -1.81
N LYS A 35 -2.23 -4.85 -2.26
CA LYS A 35 -2.96 -4.96 -3.52
C LYS A 35 -3.28 -3.57 -4.07
N VAL A 36 -3.20 -3.46 -5.39
CA VAL A 36 -3.64 -2.27 -6.14
C VAL A 36 -4.50 -2.76 -7.30
N ASP A 37 -5.78 -2.40 -7.29
CA ASP A 37 -6.70 -2.61 -8.41
C ASP A 37 -6.98 -1.27 -9.10
N PRO A 38 -6.31 -0.98 -10.23
CA PRO A 38 -6.49 0.28 -10.94
C PRO A 38 -7.84 0.38 -11.66
N VAL A 39 -8.52 -0.73 -11.94
CA VAL A 39 -9.81 -0.73 -12.64
C VAL A 39 -10.92 -0.25 -11.70
N ARG A 40 -10.85 -0.67 -10.44
CA ARG A 40 -11.82 -0.30 -9.39
C ARG A 40 -11.36 0.89 -8.54
N ALA A 41 -10.15 1.39 -8.77
CA ALA A 41 -9.50 2.39 -7.92
C ALA A 41 -9.45 1.95 -6.44
N GLU A 42 -9.15 0.68 -6.19
CA GLU A 42 -9.08 0.11 -4.84
C GLU A 42 -7.62 -0.22 -4.48
N MET A 43 -7.25 0.07 -3.23
CA MET A 43 -5.94 -0.30 -2.69
C MET A 43 -6.08 -0.88 -1.28
N ILE A 44 -5.33 -1.95 -1.03
CA ILE A 44 -5.18 -2.54 0.30
C ILE A 44 -3.79 -2.20 0.77
N VAL A 45 -3.69 -1.38 1.82
CA VAL A 45 -2.41 -0.92 2.35
C VAL A 45 -2.36 -0.96 3.87
N SER A 46 -1.17 -1.18 4.41
CA SER A 46 -0.86 -0.78 5.79
C SER A 46 -0.13 0.55 5.78
N MET A 47 -0.40 1.40 6.77
CA MET A 47 0.19 2.73 6.87
C MET A 47 0.87 2.90 8.22
N LYS A 48 2.08 3.46 8.19
CA LYS A 48 2.88 3.78 9.38
C LYS A 48 3.08 5.28 9.44
N ILE A 49 2.49 5.91 10.46
CA ILE A 49 2.59 7.35 10.72
C ILE A 49 3.38 7.55 12.02
N PRO A 50 4.51 8.29 12.00
CA PRO A 50 5.23 8.62 13.22
C PRO A 50 4.41 9.57 14.10
N ALA A 51 4.55 9.44 15.42
CA ALA A 51 3.94 10.36 16.37
C ALA A 51 4.44 11.79 16.11
N GLY A 52 3.51 12.73 15.89
CA GLY A 52 3.82 14.13 15.53
C GLY A 52 3.62 14.50 14.06
N GLY A 53 3.43 13.52 13.17
CA GLY A 53 3.34 13.75 11.71
C GLY A 53 2.08 14.45 11.19
N VAL A 54 1.08 14.71 12.04
CA VAL A 54 -0.18 15.43 11.67
C VAL A 54 -0.33 16.74 12.48
N ARG A 55 0.73 17.22 13.13
CA ARG A 55 0.68 18.48 13.90
C ARG A 55 1.38 19.58 13.13
N ASN A 56 0.63 20.31 12.31
CA ASN A 56 0.96 21.72 12.05
C ASN A 56 0.01 22.56 12.92
N PRO A 57 0.45 23.10 14.07
CA PRO A 57 -0.30 24.12 14.76
C PRO A 57 -0.09 25.43 13.99
N VAL A 58 -1.01 25.72 13.07
CA VAL A 58 -1.22 27.09 12.61
C VAL A 58 -2.39 27.65 13.40
#